data_AF-A0A9Q3VXW1-F1
#
_entry.id   AF-A0A9Q3VXW1-F1
#
_cell.length_a   1.000
_cell.length_b   1.000
_cell.length_c   1.000
_cell.angle_alpha   90.00
_cell.angle_beta   90.00
_cell.angle_gamma   90.00
#
_symmetry.space_group_name_H-M   'P 1'
#
loop_
_entity.id
_entity.type
_entity.pdbx_description
1 polymer ?
#
loop_
_entity_poly.entity_id
_entity_poly.type
_entity_poly.pdbx_seq_one_letter_code
_entity_poly.pdbx_strand_id
1 'polypeptide(L)'
;MSRALPKYNKRRVAIIGGAAAVALSGAVIAGSALAGTPSKSSGNNARTLAASPGTITCQDVASKLPAIPASAQAEVTRNLTLLQTQIQEANNRLQSTVGQGGPNFVNNAILGPLKDKRVATINRIATAIGRTAAKPTGLDALAPCTLNAAGANTGANKGNGNKGNGNNGNANTGNAGSGAAANTTATGGQAAGAGASAVGTITCPDVASKLPAIPASAQAEVTRNLTLLQTQIQEANNRLQSTVGQGGPNFVQNAILGPLADKRKSTVDRIATAIGRTAAKPTGLDSLAACTLTK
;
A
#
# COMPACT_ATOMS: atom_id res chain seq x y z
N MET A 1 60.49 -27.50 -4.62
CA MET A 1 59.68 -26.67 -3.69
C MET A 1 58.21 -27.05 -3.87
N SER A 2 57.69 -27.86 -2.96
CA SER A 2 56.32 -28.37 -2.93
C SER A 2 55.30 -27.27 -2.63
N ARG A 3 54.16 -27.24 -3.35
CA ARG A 3 52.93 -26.59 -2.85
C ARG A 3 51.71 -27.42 -3.23
N ALA A 4 50.97 -27.79 -2.19
CA ALA A 4 49.84 -28.71 -2.17
C ALA A 4 48.54 -28.09 -2.71
N LEU A 5 47.69 -28.93 -3.32
CA LEU A 5 46.31 -28.61 -3.70
C LEU A 5 45.34 -28.93 -2.54
N PRO A 6 44.31 -28.11 -2.28
CA PRO A 6 43.33 -28.36 -1.22
C PRO A 6 42.28 -29.40 -1.60
N LYS A 7 41.98 -30.29 -0.64
CA LYS A 7 40.98 -31.36 -0.70
C LYS A 7 39.54 -30.81 -0.71
N TYR A 8 38.74 -31.28 -1.66
CA TYR A 8 37.30 -31.07 -1.74
C TYR A 8 36.56 -32.05 -0.81
N ASN A 9 35.87 -31.56 0.22
CA ASN A 9 35.04 -32.39 1.10
C ASN A 9 33.62 -32.56 0.52
N LYS A 10 33.35 -33.71 -0.12
CA LYS A 10 32.00 -34.17 -0.48
C LYS A 10 31.28 -34.65 0.79
N ARG A 11 30.36 -33.86 1.34
CA ARG A 11 29.38 -34.35 2.32
C ARG A 11 28.27 -35.08 1.57
N ARG A 12 28.29 -36.43 1.65
CA ARG A 12 27.18 -37.29 1.23
C ARG A 12 26.13 -37.24 2.34
N VAL A 13 24.93 -36.74 2.04
CA VAL A 13 23.75 -36.89 2.90
C VAL A 13 22.92 -38.03 2.31
N ALA A 14 22.84 -39.13 3.05
CA ALA A 14 22.04 -40.29 2.69
C ALA A 14 20.56 -40.00 2.98
N ILE A 15 19.70 -40.16 1.97
CA ILE A 15 18.24 -40.17 2.10
C ILE A 15 17.86 -41.61 2.44
N ILE A 16 17.42 -41.83 3.68
CA ILE A 16 16.78 -43.08 4.10
C ILE A 16 15.29 -42.94 3.78
N GLY A 17 14.83 -43.72 2.81
CA GLY A 17 13.42 -43.92 2.52
C GLY A 17 12.74 -44.70 3.64
N GLY A 18 11.57 -44.25 4.03
CA GLY A 18 10.64 -44.96 4.91
C GLY A 18 9.23 -44.73 4.39
N ALA A 19 8.71 -45.71 3.65
CA ALA A 19 7.29 -45.83 3.37
C ALA A 19 6.63 -46.50 4.58
N ALA A 20 5.65 -45.84 5.20
CA ALA A 20 4.70 -46.47 6.09
C ALA A 20 3.31 -45.95 5.75
N ALA A 21 2.53 -46.81 5.10
CA ALA A 21 1.10 -46.66 4.96
C ALA A 21 0.39 -47.18 6.23
N VAL A 22 -0.85 -46.73 6.39
CA VAL A 22 -1.93 -47.26 7.24
C VAL A 22 -1.98 -46.74 8.69
N ALA A 23 -2.95 -45.86 8.98
CA ALA A 23 -4.18 -46.23 9.68
C ALA A 23 -5.05 -44.98 9.97
N LEU A 24 -6.28 -44.99 9.44
CA LEU A 24 -7.38 -44.14 9.86
C LEU A 24 -7.73 -44.47 11.31
N SER A 25 -7.60 -43.53 12.25
CA SER A 25 -8.33 -43.50 13.52
C SER A 25 -8.12 -42.13 14.18
N GLY A 26 -9.22 -41.39 14.33
CA GLY A 26 -9.21 -40.07 14.95
C GLY A 26 -8.94 -40.12 16.45
N ALA A 27 -8.10 -39.21 16.94
CA ALA A 27 -7.97 -38.88 18.35
C ALA A 27 -8.03 -37.36 18.49
N VAL A 28 -9.16 -36.90 19.04
CA VAL A 28 -9.42 -35.50 19.39
C VAL A 28 -8.66 -35.20 20.67
N ILE A 29 -7.71 -34.26 20.62
CA ILE A 29 -7.12 -33.67 21.83
C ILE A 29 -8.07 -32.58 22.30
N ALA A 30 -8.92 -32.91 23.28
CA ALA A 30 -9.73 -31.93 24.01
C ALA A 30 -8.85 -31.32 25.12
N GLY A 31 -8.52 -30.04 24.97
CA GLY A 31 -7.99 -29.21 26.05
C GLY A 31 -9.08 -28.92 27.07
N SER A 32 -8.72 -29.04 28.34
CA SER A 32 -9.57 -28.90 29.52
C SER A 32 -10.28 -27.55 29.56
N ALA A 33 -11.61 -27.55 29.41
CA ALA A 33 -12.45 -26.41 29.75
C ALA A 33 -13.00 -26.60 31.17
N LEU A 34 -12.54 -25.72 32.06
CA LEU A 34 -13.22 -25.37 33.30
C LEU A 34 -14.61 -24.79 32.95
N ALA A 35 -15.69 -25.50 33.30
CA ALA A 35 -16.95 -24.95 33.81
C ALA A 35 -18.14 -25.92 33.60
N GLY A 36 -18.84 -26.24 34.69
CA GLY A 36 -20.29 -26.45 34.72
C GLY A 36 -20.84 -27.69 34.03
N THR A 37 -21.18 -28.72 34.83
CA THR A 37 -22.25 -29.65 34.46
C THR A 37 -23.59 -28.90 34.43
N PRO A 38 -24.45 -29.18 33.43
CA PRO A 38 -25.62 -30.00 33.76
C PRO A 38 -26.09 -30.97 32.66
N SER A 39 -26.64 -32.08 33.16
CA SER A 39 -27.76 -32.92 32.71
C SER A 39 -28.09 -33.17 31.22
N LYS A 40 -28.25 -34.48 30.94
CA LYS A 40 -28.88 -35.14 29.77
C LYS A 40 -30.03 -34.35 29.11
N SER A 41 -29.95 -34.15 27.80
CA SER A 41 -31.10 -34.24 26.88
C SER A 41 -30.63 -34.32 25.41
N SER A 42 -31.41 -35.04 24.61
CA SER A 42 -31.21 -35.40 23.20
C SER A 42 -31.07 -34.21 22.24
N GLY A 43 -30.32 -34.46 21.15
CA GLY A 43 -30.54 -33.80 19.86
C GLY A 43 -29.53 -32.71 19.48
N ASN A 44 -29.00 -32.88 18.26
CA ASN A 44 -28.35 -31.89 17.40
C ASN A 44 -26.82 -31.77 17.51
N ASN A 45 -26.19 -32.33 16.47
CA ASN A 45 -24.87 -32.00 15.92
C ASN A 45 -24.29 -30.66 16.42
N ALA A 46 -23.40 -30.71 17.39
CA ALA A 46 -22.46 -29.63 17.67
C ALA A 46 -21.42 -29.59 16.54
N ARG A 47 -21.86 -29.19 15.35
CA ARG A 47 -20.96 -28.78 14.29
C ARG A 47 -20.41 -27.43 14.73
N THR A 48 -19.19 -27.42 15.25
CA THR A 48 -18.35 -26.22 15.24
C THR A 48 -18.13 -25.83 13.77
N LEU A 49 -19.11 -25.13 13.19
CA LEU A 49 -18.86 -24.30 12.02
C LEU A 49 -17.91 -23.21 12.51
N ALA A 50 -16.61 -23.43 12.38
CA ALA A 50 -15.72 -22.32 12.10
C ALA A 50 -16.25 -21.69 10.81
N ALA A 51 -17.15 -20.71 10.96
CA ALA A 51 -17.72 -19.98 9.84
C ALA A 51 -16.54 -19.46 9.04
N SER A 52 -16.39 -19.94 7.81
CA SER A 52 -15.34 -19.45 6.94
C SER A 52 -15.55 -17.93 6.80
N PRO A 53 -14.48 -17.10 6.92
CA PRO A 53 -14.56 -15.64 6.95
C PRO A 53 -15.39 -14.99 5.83
N GLY A 54 -15.67 -15.73 4.77
CA GLY A 54 -16.20 -15.23 3.52
C GLY A 54 -15.09 -14.73 2.61
N THR A 55 -15.48 -14.26 1.43
CA THR A 55 -14.58 -13.65 0.45
C THR A 55 -15.09 -12.26 0.09
N ILE A 56 -14.18 -11.31 -0.05
CA ILE A 56 -14.51 -9.97 -0.51
C ILE A 56 -14.57 -9.98 -2.04
N THR A 57 -15.71 -9.59 -2.57
CA THR A 57 -15.94 -9.45 -4.01
C THR A 57 -16.14 -7.98 -4.34
N CYS A 58 -15.47 -7.51 -5.37
CA CYS A 58 -15.57 -6.14 -5.85
C CYS A 58 -15.99 -6.16 -7.31
N GLN A 59 -16.67 -5.11 -7.76
CA GLN A 59 -16.97 -4.99 -9.18
C GLN A 59 -15.71 -4.81 -10.00
N ASP A 60 -15.72 -5.46 -11.17
CA ASP A 60 -14.66 -5.32 -12.14
C ASP A 60 -14.71 -3.93 -12.78
N VAL A 61 -13.57 -3.25 -12.70
CA VAL A 61 -13.38 -1.91 -13.28
C VAL A 61 -12.92 -2.04 -14.72
N ALA A 62 -12.12 -3.06 -15.06
CA ALA A 62 -11.51 -3.19 -16.39
C ALA A 62 -12.57 -3.30 -17.49
N SER A 63 -13.62 -4.12 -17.28
CA SER A 63 -14.72 -4.29 -18.23
C SER A 63 -15.64 -3.07 -18.38
N LYS A 64 -15.48 -2.03 -17.54
CA LYS A 64 -16.28 -0.79 -17.58
C LYS A 64 -15.48 0.41 -18.07
N LEU A 65 -14.20 0.23 -18.40
CA LEU A 65 -13.38 1.30 -18.97
C LEU A 65 -13.70 1.48 -20.47
N PRO A 66 -13.75 2.73 -20.96
CA PRO A 66 -13.80 3.00 -22.39
C PRO A 66 -12.48 2.63 -23.07
N ALA A 67 -12.39 2.79 -24.39
CA ALA A 67 -11.14 2.59 -25.13
C ALA A 67 -9.98 3.37 -24.50
N ILE A 68 -8.94 2.63 -24.09
CA ILE A 68 -7.78 3.20 -23.38
C ILE A 68 -6.76 3.68 -24.41
N PRO A 69 -6.38 4.97 -24.41
CA PRO A 69 -5.33 5.50 -25.27
C PRO A 69 -4.00 4.78 -25.04
N ALA A 70 -3.23 4.53 -26.11
CA ALA A 70 -1.95 3.82 -26.03
C ALA A 70 -0.97 4.44 -25.01
N SER A 71 -0.96 5.77 -24.90
CA SER A 71 -0.15 6.52 -23.95
C SER A 71 -0.54 6.30 -22.48
N ALA A 72 -1.78 5.90 -22.19
CA ALA A 72 -2.30 5.67 -20.85
C ALA A 72 -2.27 4.19 -20.43
N GLN A 73 -2.11 3.25 -21.37
CA GLN A 73 -2.21 1.80 -21.09
C GLN A 73 -1.31 1.34 -19.95
N ALA A 74 -0.03 1.73 -19.97
CA ALA A 74 0.91 1.33 -18.91
C ALA A 74 0.53 1.87 -17.53
N GLU A 75 -0.04 3.08 -17.45
CA GLU A 75 -0.52 3.66 -16.20
C GLU A 75 -1.81 2.99 -15.72
N VAL A 76 -2.77 2.76 -16.63
CA VAL A 76 -4.03 2.08 -16.32
C VAL A 76 -3.78 0.65 -15.85
N THR A 77 -2.95 -0.12 -16.55
CA THR A 77 -2.59 -1.50 -16.15
C THR A 77 -2.00 -1.56 -14.75
N ARG A 78 -1.08 -0.64 -14.41
CA ARG A 78 -0.50 -0.58 -13.05
C ARG A 78 -1.56 -0.32 -11.97
N ASN A 79 -2.51 0.58 -12.25
CA ASN A 79 -3.59 0.86 -11.31
C ASN A 79 -4.60 -0.30 -11.21
N LEU A 80 -4.86 -1.03 -12.30
CA LEU A 80 -5.69 -2.24 -12.27
C LEU A 80 -5.02 -3.35 -11.43
N THR A 81 -3.71 -3.55 -11.57
CA THR A 81 -2.96 -4.45 -10.68
C THR A 81 -3.04 -4.01 -9.22
N LEU A 82 -2.91 -2.70 -8.95
CA LEU A 82 -3.03 -2.16 -7.60
C LEU A 82 -4.42 -2.43 -6.99
N LEU A 83 -5.50 -2.29 -7.76
CA LEU A 83 -6.85 -2.65 -7.31
C LEU A 83 -6.92 -4.13 -6.89
N GLN A 84 -6.30 -5.03 -7.66
CA GLN A 84 -6.26 -6.45 -7.31
C GLN A 84 -5.46 -6.71 -6.03
N THR A 85 -4.32 -6.03 -5.85
CA THR A 85 -3.53 -6.11 -4.62
C THR A 85 -4.32 -5.64 -3.39
N GLN A 86 -5.08 -4.55 -3.52
CA GLN A 86 -5.93 -4.03 -2.44
C GLN A 86 -7.01 -5.04 -2.02
N ILE A 87 -7.60 -5.77 -2.98
CA ILE A 87 -8.55 -6.86 -2.70
C ILE A 87 -7.86 -8.00 -1.95
N GLN A 88 -6.67 -8.40 -2.38
CA GLN A 88 -5.93 -9.48 -1.72
C GLN A 88 -5.54 -9.11 -0.29
N GLU A 89 -5.06 -7.90 -0.06
CA GLU A 89 -4.74 -7.39 1.28
C GLU A 89 -5.98 -7.41 2.18
N ALA A 90 -7.14 -6.98 1.67
CA ALA A 90 -8.39 -7.01 2.40
C ALA A 90 -8.87 -8.44 2.71
N ASN A 91 -8.75 -9.36 1.76
CA ASN A 91 -9.05 -10.79 1.97
C ASN A 91 -8.12 -11.42 3.02
N ASN A 92 -6.83 -11.08 3.00
CA ASN A 92 -5.87 -11.53 4.00
C ASN A 92 -6.23 -10.98 5.39
N ARG A 93 -6.58 -9.69 5.50
CA ARG A 93 -7.03 -9.08 6.74
C ARG A 93 -8.33 -9.70 7.25
N LEU A 94 -9.27 -10.01 6.37
CA LEU A 94 -10.51 -10.70 6.72
C LEU A 94 -10.22 -12.08 7.33
N GLN A 95 -9.29 -12.83 6.76
CA GLN A 95 -8.90 -14.15 7.28
C GLN A 95 -8.13 -14.06 8.59
N SER A 96 -7.25 -13.08 8.76
CA SER A 96 -6.44 -12.94 9.97
C SER A 96 -7.19 -12.33 11.17
N THR A 97 -8.38 -11.77 10.96
CA THR A 97 -9.20 -11.13 11.99
C THR A 97 -10.49 -11.90 12.30
N VAL A 98 -10.59 -13.16 11.85
CA VAL A 98 -11.74 -14.02 12.17
C VAL A 98 -11.87 -14.17 13.69
N GLY A 99 -13.07 -13.88 14.21
CA GLY A 99 -13.36 -13.92 15.64
C GLY A 99 -12.90 -12.70 16.43
N GLN A 100 -12.33 -11.68 15.77
CA GLN A 100 -11.97 -10.40 16.40
C GLN A 100 -12.95 -9.30 16.02
N GLY A 101 -13.46 -8.58 17.03
CA GLY A 101 -14.36 -7.44 16.83
C GLY A 101 -15.85 -7.79 16.77
N GLY A 102 -16.70 -6.76 16.85
CA GLY A 102 -18.16 -6.90 16.82
C GLY A 102 -18.75 -7.04 15.41
N PRO A 103 -20.09 -7.17 15.28
CA PRO A 103 -20.80 -7.44 14.02
C PRO A 103 -20.48 -6.48 12.86
N ASN A 104 -20.05 -5.25 13.15
CA ASN A 104 -19.73 -4.22 12.17
C ASN A 104 -18.23 -4.06 11.86
N PHE A 105 -17.37 -4.89 12.47
CA PHE A 105 -15.92 -4.76 12.33
C PHE A 105 -15.46 -4.87 10.87
N VAL A 106 -15.97 -5.85 10.12
CA VAL A 106 -15.59 -6.04 8.71
C VAL A 106 -16.02 -4.84 7.86
N ASN A 107 -17.22 -4.31 8.08
CA ASN A 107 -17.71 -3.14 7.36
C ASN A 107 -16.84 -1.90 7.64
N ASN A 108 -16.50 -1.64 8.91
CA ASN A 108 -15.80 -0.42 9.31
C ASN A 108 -14.28 -0.48 9.12
N ALA A 109 -13.64 -1.61 9.45
CA ALA A 109 -12.18 -1.73 9.48
C ALA A 109 -11.60 -2.31 8.18
N ILE A 110 -12.41 -3.02 7.39
CA ILE A 110 -11.96 -3.68 6.16
C ILE A 110 -12.62 -3.04 4.94
N LEU A 111 -13.95 -3.07 4.83
CA LEU A 111 -14.65 -2.59 3.64
C LEU A 111 -14.62 -1.06 3.49
N GLY A 112 -14.72 -0.30 4.57
CA GLY A 112 -14.60 1.17 4.56
C GLY A 112 -13.26 1.64 3.98
N PRO A 113 -12.11 1.29 4.59
CA PRO A 113 -10.80 1.63 4.06
C PRO A 113 -10.53 1.06 2.66
N LEU A 114 -11.06 -0.12 2.34
CA LEU A 114 -10.94 -0.70 1.01
C LEU A 114 -11.68 0.13 -0.05
N LYS A 115 -12.91 0.58 0.27
CA LYS A 115 -13.69 1.45 -0.61
C LYS A 115 -12.92 2.72 -0.91
N ASP A 116 -12.40 3.41 0.11
CA ASP A 116 -11.70 4.68 -0.08
C ASP A 116 -10.42 4.51 -0.90
N LYS A 117 -9.63 3.46 -0.62
CA LYS A 117 -8.46 3.09 -1.42
C LYS A 117 -8.82 2.83 -2.89
N ARG A 118 -9.92 2.11 -3.14
CA ARG A 118 -10.39 1.81 -4.50
C ARG A 118 -10.89 3.07 -5.22
N VAL A 119 -11.66 3.93 -4.56
CA VAL A 119 -12.09 5.24 -5.11
C VAL A 119 -10.86 6.05 -5.55
N ALA A 120 -9.84 6.13 -4.71
CA ALA A 120 -8.62 6.87 -5.05
C ALA A 120 -7.90 6.29 -6.29
N THR A 121 -7.77 4.96 -6.36
CA THR A 121 -7.14 4.29 -7.52
C THR A 121 -7.97 4.44 -8.79
N ILE A 122 -9.30 4.31 -8.71
CA ILE A 122 -10.23 4.48 -9.83
C ILE A 122 -10.17 5.92 -10.36
N ASN A 123 -10.13 6.91 -9.47
CA ASN A 123 -9.94 8.31 -9.88
C ASN A 123 -8.61 8.56 -10.58
N ARG A 124 -7.55 7.85 -10.16
CA ARG A 124 -6.24 7.90 -10.83
C ARG A 124 -6.33 7.31 -12.24
N ILE A 125 -7.06 6.21 -12.45
CA ILE A 125 -7.33 5.63 -13.78
C ILE A 125 -8.09 6.62 -14.65
N ALA A 126 -9.19 7.19 -14.13
CA ALA A 126 -10.00 8.16 -14.86
C ALA A 126 -9.18 9.39 -15.27
N THR A 127 -8.32 9.87 -14.36
CA THR A 127 -7.42 11.00 -14.64
C THR A 127 -6.37 10.64 -15.68
N ALA A 128 -5.76 9.44 -15.63
CA ALA A 128 -4.77 9.00 -16.61
C ALA A 128 -5.36 8.95 -18.03
N ILE A 129 -6.59 8.45 -18.18
CA ILE A 129 -7.33 8.46 -19.45
C ILE A 129 -7.68 9.90 -19.85
N GLY A 130 -8.14 10.70 -18.89
CA GLY A 130 -8.56 12.09 -19.09
C GLY A 130 -7.47 13.06 -19.56
N ARG A 131 -6.19 12.67 -19.50
CA ARG A 131 -5.08 13.49 -20.03
C ARG A 131 -4.99 13.46 -21.55
N THR A 132 -5.47 12.40 -22.19
CA THR A 132 -5.31 12.17 -23.63
C THR A 132 -6.60 11.82 -24.35
N ALA A 133 -7.69 11.59 -23.61
CA ALA A 133 -9.03 11.35 -24.12
C ALA A 133 -10.08 11.93 -23.17
N ALA A 134 -11.36 11.81 -23.53
CA ALA A 134 -12.47 12.20 -22.64
C ALA A 134 -12.38 11.42 -21.32
N LYS A 135 -12.44 12.13 -20.19
CA LYS A 135 -12.38 11.53 -18.87
C LYS A 135 -13.63 10.67 -18.62
N PRO A 136 -13.49 9.37 -18.30
CA PRO A 136 -14.64 8.54 -17.93
C PRO A 136 -15.24 9.00 -16.60
N THR A 137 -16.56 9.09 -16.56
CA THR A 137 -17.34 9.51 -15.38
C THR A 137 -18.10 8.33 -14.78
N GLY A 138 -18.43 8.39 -13.49
CA GLY A 138 -19.26 7.37 -12.82
C GLY A 138 -18.52 6.08 -12.44
N LEU A 139 -17.20 6.01 -12.63
CA LEU A 139 -16.41 4.84 -12.23
C LEU A 139 -16.34 4.64 -10.71
N ASP A 140 -16.53 5.70 -9.91
CA ASP A 140 -16.53 5.62 -8.44
C ASP A 140 -17.62 4.70 -7.89
N ALA A 141 -18.71 4.52 -8.63
CA ALA A 141 -19.77 3.58 -8.29
C ALA A 141 -19.30 2.11 -8.28
N LEU A 142 -18.14 1.81 -8.87
CA LEU A 142 -17.52 0.47 -8.92
C LEU A 142 -16.52 0.24 -7.77
N ALA A 143 -16.26 1.26 -6.96
CA ALA A 143 -15.36 1.17 -5.83
C ALA A 143 -15.87 0.29 -4.67
N PRO A 144 -17.17 0.28 -4.32
CA PRO A 144 -17.68 -0.55 -3.23
C PRO A 144 -17.43 -2.05 -3.47
N CYS A 145 -17.09 -2.75 -2.40
CA CYS A 145 -16.93 -4.19 -2.36
C CYS A 145 -17.88 -4.80 -1.33
N THR A 146 -18.30 -6.04 -1.56
CA THR A 146 -19.20 -6.78 -0.69
C THR A 146 -18.49 -7.99 -0.09
N LEU A 147 -18.88 -8.35 1.13
CA LEU A 147 -18.46 -9.58 1.77
C LEU A 147 -19.43 -10.71 1.40
N ASN A 148 -18.91 -11.78 0.80
CA ASN A 148 -19.64 -13.02 0.58
C ASN A 148 -19.28 -14.00 1.69
N ALA A 149 -20.04 -14.02 2.78
CA ALA A 149 -19.85 -15.00 3.85
C ALA A 149 -20.24 -16.41 3.37
N ALA A 150 -19.29 -17.35 3.39
CA ALA A 150 -19.57 -18.74 3.05
C ALA A 150 -20.36 -19.38 4.20
N GLY A 151 -21.70 -19.35 4.07
CA GLY A 151 -22.64 -19.95 5.03
C GLY A 151 -23.82 -19.08 5.45
N ALA A 152 -23.96 -17.85 4.93
CA ALA A 152 -25.14 -17.04 5.19
C ALA A 152 -25.66 -16.41 3.89
N ASN A 153 -26.66 -17.06 3.29
CA ASN A 153 -27.70 -16.33 2.55
C ASN A 153 -28.42 -15.44 3.57
N THR A 154 -27.92 -14.23 3.78
CA THR A 154 -28.69 -13.16 4.44
C THR A 154 -28.46 -11.85 3.73
N GLY A 155 -29.43 -11.49 2.89
CA GLY A 155 -29.78 -10.10 2.63
C GLY A 155 -29.05 -9.43 1.47
N ALA A 156 -29.57 -9.66 0.26
CA ALA A 156 -29.56 -8.60 -0.74
C ALA A 156 -30.23 -7.35 -0.13
N ASN A 157 -29.47 -6.34 0.29
CA ASN A 157 -30.05 -5.03 0.58
C ASN A 157 -30.17 -4.27 -0.74
N LYS A 158 -31.17 -4.66 -1.55
CA LYS A 158 -31.73 -3.83 -2.60
C LYS A 158 -32.57 -2.73 -1.91
N GLY A 159 -32.08 -1.51 -1.98
CA GLY A 159 -32.90 -0.30 -2.06
C GLY A 159 -33.47 0.27 -0.75
N ASN A 160 -32.90 1.40 -0.32
CA ASN A 160 -33.70 2.52 0.14
C ASN A 160 -33.33 3.74 -0.70
N GLY A 161 -33.98 3.86 -1.86
CA GLY A 161 -34.12 5.13 -2.55
C GLY A 161 -35.11 5.97 -1.77
N ASN A 162 -34.64 7.01 -1.11
CA ASN A 162 -35.52 8.01 -0.52
C ASN A 162 -35.91 9.00 -1.63
N LYS A 163 -37.08 8.77 -2.23
CA LYS A 163 -37.83 9.80 -2.96
C LYS A 163 -38.77 10.48 -1.96
N GLY A 164 -38.63 11.79 -1.82
CA GLY A 164 -39.55 12.68 -1.12
C GLY A 164 -39.16 14.12 -1.46
N ASN A 165 -39.64 14.60 -2.62
CA ASN A 165 -40.55 15.73 -2.77
C ASN A 165 -39.87 17.10 -2.69
N GLY A 166 -39.79 17.75 -3.85
CA GLY A 166 -39.23 19.08 -4.01
C GLY A 166 -40.14 20.16 -3.44
N ASN A 167 -39.53 21.30 -3.16
CA ASN A 167 -40.16 22.61 -3.26
C ASN A 167 -39.20 23.56 -3.97
N ASN A 168 -39.81 24.29 -4.90
CA ASN A 168 -39.24 25.25 -5.81
C ASN A 168 -39.11 26.62 -5.13
N GLY A 169 -38.09 27.39 -5.50
CA GLY A 169 -38.16 28.86 -5.54
C GLY A 169 -37.67 29.66 -4.33
N ASN A 170 -36.54 30.37 -4.51
CA ASN A 170 -36.43 31.84 -4.61
C ASN A 170 -35.02 32.28 -4.11
N ALA A 171 -34.03 32.47 -4.99
CA ALA A 171 -33.68 33.73 -5.66
C ALA A 171 -33.40 34.93 -4.71
N ASN A 172 -32.11 35.26 -4.53
CA ASN A 172 -31.53 36.60 -4.70
C ASN A 172 -29.98 36.48 -4.60
N THR A 173 -29.22 36.73 -5.67
CA THR A 173 -28.45 37.98 -5.96
C THR A 173 -27.56 38.44 -4.80
N GLY A 174 -26.28 38.78 -4.93
CA GLY A 174 -25.42 39.00 -6.09
C GLY A 174 -24.10 39.63 -5.61
N ASN A 175 -23.05 39.46 -6.41
CA ASN A 175 -21.81 40.24 -6.61
C ASN A 175 -20.71 39.24 -7.06
N ALA A 176 -20.31 39.11 -8.33
CA ALA A 176 -19.73 40.11 -9.27
C ALA A 176 -18.64 40.97 -8.62
N GLY A 177 -17.40 41.10 -9.10
CA GLY A 177 -16.60 40.54 -10.20
C GLY A 177 -15.15 40.42 -9.70
N SER A 178 -14.10 40.07 -10.42
CA SER A 178 -13.68 40.20 -11.83
C SER A 178 -12.47 39.23 -11.97
N GLY A 179 -12.13 38.56 -13.07
CA GLY A 179 -11.99 38.99 -14.46
C GLY A 179 -10.51 38.92 -14.86
N ALA A 180 -10.21 38.15 -15.92
CA ALA A 180 -8.93 37.95 -16.67
C ALA A 180 -7.91 36.96 -16.05
N ALA A 181 -7.51 35.82 -16.64
CA ALA A 181 -7.15 35.37 -17.99
C ALA A 181 -5.64 35.47 -18.31
N ALA A 182 -5.15 34.38 -18.95
CA ALA A 182 -3.90 34.19 -19.72
C ALA A 182 -2.61 33.68 -19.01
N ASN A 183 -2.41 32.35 -19.13
CA ASN A 183 -1.33 31.66 -19.85
C ASN A 183 0.18 31.98 -19.64
N THR A 184 0.95 30.88 -19.71
CA THR A 184 2.39 30.71 -20.05
C THR A 184 3.50 30.85 -18.98
N THR A 185 4.07 29.69 -18.65
CA THR A 185 5.51 29.35 -18.67
C THR A 185 6.40 29.65 -17.45
N ALA A 186 6.74 28.53 -16.78
CA ALA A 186 8.04 28.11 -16.23
C ALA A 186 8.71 28.82 -15.03
N THR A 187 9.33 27.92 -14.24
CA THR A 187 10.55 28.06 -13.42
C THR A 187 10.49 28.75 -12.05
N GLY A 188 10.66 27.92 -11.01
CA GLY A 188 11.57 28.21 -9.90
C GLY A 188 10.95 28.72 -8.59
N GLY A 189 11.39 28.14 -7.47
CA GLY A 189 11.56 28.90 -6.22
C GLY A 189 10.51 28.70 -5.12
N GLN A 190 10.85 27.79 -4.21
CA GLN A 190 10.62 27.75 -2.75
C GLN A 190 9.64 28.73 -2.03
N ALA A 191 8.94 28.09 -1.07
CA ALA A 191 8.51 28.55 0.27
C ALA A 191 7.23 29.42 0.37
N ALA A 192 6.38 29.31 1.40
CA ALA A 192 6.58 28.79 2.75
C ALA A 192 5.27 28.27 3.38
N GLY A 193 5.38 27.16 4.14
CA GLY A 193 4.47 26.85 5.24
C GLY A 193 4.99 27.54 6.51
N ALA A 194 4.20 28.45 7.07
CA ALA A 194 4.51 29.09 8.35
C ALA A 194 4.30 28.07 9.49
N GLY A 195 5.42 27.54 10.01
CA GLY A 195 5.44 26.59 11.14
C GLY A 195 6.75 25.79 11.30
N ALA A 196 7.64 25.79 10.30
CA ALA A 196 8.84 24.94 10.30
C ALA A 196 10.08 25.49 11.03
N SER A 197 10.14 26.79 11.36
CA SER A 197 11.41 27.41 11.81
C SER A 197 11.86 27.08 13.24
N ALA A 198 10.99 26.57 14.12
CA ALA A 198 11.41 26.31 15.51
C ALA A 198 12.12 24.95 15.69
N VAL A 199 11.90 23.98 14.79
CA VAL A 199 12.35 22.59 14.94
C VAL A 199 13.56 22.25 14.05
N GLY A 200 13.75 23.04 12.99
CA GLY A 200 14.69 22.75 11.90
C GLY A 200 14.10 21.84 10.82
N THR A 201 14.91 21.57 9.79
CA THR A 201 14.59 20.74 8.63
C THR A 201 15.66 19.67 8.43
N ILE A 202 15.25 18.50 7.96
CA ILE A 202 16.17 17.44 7.57
C ILE A 202 16.65 17.69 6.15
N THR A 203 17.97 17.86 6.03
CA THR A 203 18.67 18.07 4.77
C THR A 203 19.45 16.81 4.42
N CYS A 204 19.31 16.34 3.19
CA CYS A 204 20.05 15.19 2.70
C CYS A 204 20.86 15.57 1.46
N PRO A 205 22.04 14.96 1.24
CA PRO A 205 22.77 15.11 0.00
C PRO A 205 21.93 14.75 -1.21
N ASP A 206 22.07 15.54 -2.28
CA ASP A 206 21.43 15.24 -3.55
C ASP A 206 22.15 14.07 -4.24
N VAL A 207 21.38 13.02 -4.48
CA VAL A 207 21.86 11.82 -5.19
C VAL A 207 21.82 12.06 -6.69
N ALA A 208 20.83 12.78 -7.22
CA ALA A 208 20.61 12.92 -8.65
C ALA A 208 21.81 13.60 -9.34
N SER A 209 22.33 14.69 -8.74
CA SER A 209 23.50 15.41 -9.26
C SER A 209 24.83 14.64 -9.17
N LYS A 210 24.87 13.50 -8.47
CA LYS A 210 26.07 12.66 -8.30
C LYS A 210 26.01 11.37 -9.11
N LEU A 211 24.92 11.13 -9.84
CA LEU A 211 24.80 9.97 -10.71
C LEU A 211 25.55 10.19 -12.04
N PRO A 212 26.23 9.16 -12.57
CA PRO A 212 26.75 9.21 -13.94
C PRO A 212 25.60 9.18 -14.95
N ALA A 213 25.94 9.22 -16.25
CA ALA A 213 24.96 9.06 -17.32
C ALA A 213 24.11 7.80 -17.12
N ILE A 214 22.79 7.98 -17.01
CA ILE A 214 21.84 6.89 -16.71
C ILE A 214 21.44 6.22 -18.04
N PRO A 215 21.67 4.90 -18.21
CA PRO A 215 21.22 4.18 -19.39
C PRO A 215 19.69 4.25 -19.55
N ALA A 216 19.20 4.34 -20.79
CA ALA A 216 17.77 4.47 -21.09
C ALA A 216 16.91 3.36 -20.46
N SER A 217 17.43 2.13 -20.44
CA SER A 217 16.81 0.96 -19.80
C SER A 217 16.64 1.10 -18.28
N ALA A 218 17.48 1.88 -17.60
CA ALA A 218 17.45 2.08 -16.16
C ALA A 218 16.70 3.35 -15.73
N GLN A 219 16.43 4.30 -16.65
CA GLN A 219 15.86 5.61 -16.33
C GLN A 219 14.57 5.53 -15.51
N ALA A 220 13.65 4.64 -15.89
CA ALA A 220 12.37 4.49 -15.19
C ALA A 220 12.54 3.94 -13.77
N GLU A 221 13.49 3.03 -13.55
CA GLU A 221 13.78 2.48 -12.21
C GLU A 221 14.50 3.52 -11.34
N VAL A 222 15.49 4.23 -11.90
CA VAL A 222 16.22 5.28 -11.19
C VAL A 222 15.28 6.40 -10.78
N THR A 223 14.41 6.89 -11.69
CA THR A 223 13.44 7.95 -11.40
C THR A 223 12.48 7.58 -10.27
N ARG A 224 11.99 6.33 -10.23
CA ARG A 224 11.16 5.83 -9.12
C ARG A 224 11.90 5.84 -7.79
N ASN A 225 13.16 5.40 -7.77
CA ASN A 225 13.95 5.40 -6.55
C ASN A 225 14.33 6.82 -6.10
N LEU A 226 14.61 7.75 -7.02
CA LEU A 226 14.81 9.17 -6.68
C LEU A 226 13.55 9.79 -6.06
N THR A 227 12.38 9.48 -6.61
CA THR A 227 11.09 9.91 -6.02
C THR A 227 10.88 9.32 -4.63
N LEU A 228 11.28 8.05 -4.42
CA LEU A 228 11.21 7.40 -3.12
C LEU A 228 12.14 8.08 -2.09
N LEU A 229 13.35 8.45 -2.49
CA LEU A 229 14.27 9.22 -1.63
C LEU A 229 13.64 10.54 -1.18
N GLN A 230 12.97 11.26 -2.09
CA GLN A 230 12.28 12.51 -1.74
C GLN A 230 11.12 12.27 -0.77
N THR A 231 10.36 11.19 -0.97
CA THR A 231 9.26 10.80 -0.07
C THR A 231 9.79 10.49 1.33
N GLN A 232 10.92 9.79 1.45
CA GLN A 232 11.54 9.48 2.74
C GLN A 232 11.97 10.76 3.49
N ILE A 233 12.48 11.77 2.77
CA ILE A 233 12.81 13.08 3.36
C ILE A 233 11.55 13.75 3.90
N GLN A 234 10.46 13.76 3.13
CA GLN A 234 9.21 14.38 3.56
C GLN A 234 8.62 13.68 4.78
N GLU A 235 8.60 12.35 4.80
CA GLU A 235 8.15 11.56 5.95
C GLU A 235 8.98 11.88 7.19
N ALA A 236 10.31 11.99 7.06
CA ALA A 236 11.18 12.33 8.16
C ALA A 236 10.97 13.76 8.68
N ASN A 237 10.75 14.73 7.78
CA ASN A 237 10.41 16.11 8.16
C ASN A 237 9.05 16.19 8.87
N ASN A 238 8.05 15.44 8.41
CA ASN A 238 6.75 15.35 9.07
C ASN A 238 6.91 14.73 10.47
N ARG A 239 7.71 13.66 10.59
CA ARG A 239 8.01 13.04 11.89
C ARG A 239 8.68 14.03 12.83
N LEU A 240 9.72 14.75 12.36
CA LEU A 240 10.42 15.79 13.12
C LEU A 240 9.45 16.83 13.71
N GLN A 241 8.49 17.29 12.90
CA GLN A 241 7.47 18.25 13.34
C GLN A 241 6.45 17.64 14.31
N SER A 242 6.05 16.38 14.10
CA SER A 242 5.05 15.71 14.95
C SER A 242 5.60 15.25 16.31
N THR A 243 6.91 15.13 16.46
CA THR A 243 7.57 14.64 17.68
C THR A 243 8.28 15.76 18.46
N VAL A 244 7.93 17.02 18.21
CA VAL A 244 8.51 18.17 18.93
C VAL A 244 8.18 18.03 20.42
N GLY A 245 9.22 18.16 21.27
CA GLY A 245 9.07 18.02 22.72
C GLY A 245 8.94 16.57 23.23
N GLN A 246 9.04 15.58 22.35
CA GLN A 246 9.03 14.15 22.71
C GLN A 246 10.45 13.57 22.60
N GLY A 247 10.91 12.93 23.68
CA GLY A 247 12.20 12.22 23.71
C GLY A 247 13.39 13.04 24.24
N GLY A 248 14.48 12.34 24.57
CA GLY A 248 15.71 12.95 25.09
C GLY A 248 16.58 13.60 24.00
N PRO A 249 17.75 14.16 24.38
CA PRO A 249 18.64 14.92 23.50
C PRO A 249 19.05 14.23 22.18
N ASN A 250 19.08 12.89 22.18
CA ASN A 250 19.48 12.08 21.02
C ASN A 250 18.31 11.50 20.21
N PHE A 251 17.06 11.87 20.52
CA PHE A 251 15.88 11.26 19.90
C PHE A 251 15.88 11.45 18.36
N VAL A 252 16.14 12.66 17.87
CA VAL A 252 16.15 12.94 16.43
C VAL A 252 17.22 12.10 15.72
N GLN A 253 18.41 11.97 16.33
CA GLN A 253 19.50 11.17 15.78
C GLN A 253 19.11 9.68 15.69
N ASN A 254 18.58 9.11 16.76
CA ASN A 254 18.34 7.67 16.87
C ASN A 254 17.03 7.22 16.20
N ALA A 255 15.97 8.02 16.31
CA ALA A 255 14.63 7.61 15.87
C ALA A 255 14.26 8.14 14.48
N ILE A 256 14.94 9.20 14.00
CA ILE A 256 14.63 9.83 12.72
C ILE A 256 15.82 9.68 11.76
N LEU A 257 16.99 10.23 12.10
CA LEU A 257 18.14 10.26 11.18
C LEU A 257 18.74 8.87 10.95
N GLY A 258 18.87 8.02 11.97
CA GLY A 258 19.36 6.64 11.84
C GLY A 258 18.50 5.81 10.87
N PRO A 259 17.20 5.59 11.15
CA PRO A 259 16.31 4.85 10.25
C PRO A 259 16.20 5.47 8.85
N LEU A 260 16.29 6.80 8.74
CA LEU A 260 16.30 7.48 7.45
C LEU A 260 17.56 7.16 6.66
N ALA A 261 18.74 7.18 7.29
CA ALA A 261 20.00 6.84 6.66
C ALA A 261 19.98 5.39 6.12
N ASP A 262 19.47 4.43 6.89
CA ASP A 262 19.36 3.03 6.45
C ASP A 262 18.41 2.86 5.25
N LYS A 263 17.22 3.48 5.32
CA LYS A 263 16.24 3.46 4.21
C LYS A 263 16.81 4.09 2.94
N ARG A 264 17.51 5.22 3.09
CA ARG A 264 18.16 5.92 1.97
C ARG A 264 19.29 5.08 1.39
N LYS A 265 20.16 4.51 2.23
CA LYS A 265 21.25 3.62 1.80
C LYS A 265 20.71 2.47 0.95
N SER A 266 19.70 1.76 1.43
CA SER A 266 19.04 0.68 0.66
C SER A 266 18.49 1.15 -0.69
N THR A 267 17.94 2.36 -0.75
CA THR A 267 17.38 2.93 -1.98
C THR A 267 18.48 3.37 -2.96
N VAL A 268 19.55 3.96 -2.44
CA VAL A 268 20.73 4.36 -3.20
C VAL A 268 21.46 3.13 -3.77
N ASP A 269 21.60 2.06 -2.98
CA ASP A 269 22.13 0.77 -3.43
C ASP A 269 21.29 0.16 -4.57
N ARG A 270 19.96 0.33 -4.51
CA ARG A 270 19.06 -0.09 -5.59
C ARG A 270 19.29 0.70 -6.86
N ILE A 271 19.52 2.03 -6.76
CA ILE A 271 19.88 2.88 -7.90
C ILE A 271 21.21 2.43 -8.51
N ALA A 272 22.25 2.23 -7.69
CA ALA A 272 23.56 1.80 -8.15
C ALA A 272 23.47 0.44 -8.86
N THR A 273 22.68 -0.48 -8.31
CA THR A 273 22.45 -1.81 -8.91
C THR A 273 21.69 -1.70 -10.22
N ALA A 274 20.65 -0.87 -10.31
CA ALA A 274 19.87 -0.67 -11.54
C ALA A 274 20.75 -0.17 -12.70
N ILE A 275 21.63 0.81 -12.42
CA ILE A 275 22.61 1.31 -13.40
C ILE A 275 23.62 0.21 -13.74
N GLY A 276 24.13 -0.49 -12.73
CA GLY A 276 25.13 -1.55 -12.83
C GLY A 276 24.72 -2.77 -13.67
N ARG A 277 23.43 -2.97 -13.94
CA ARG A 277 22.96 -4.05 -14.84
C ARG A 277 23.29 -3.78 -16.31
N THR A 278 23.50 -2.52 -16.68
CA THR A 278 23.63 -2.09 -18.09
C THR A 278 24.80 -1.17 -18.36
N ALA A 279 25.46 -0.67 -17.32
CA ALA A 279 26.64 0.18 -17.40
C ALA A 279 27.56 -0.09 -16.20
N ALA A 280 28.71 0.59 -16.15
CA ALA A 280 29.60 0.51 -14.99
C ALA A 280 28.84 0.94 -13.71
N LYS A 281 28.87 0.09 -12.69
CA LYS A 281 28.20 0.36 -11.41
C LYS A 281 28.87 1.57 -10.75
N PRO A 282 28.12 2.64 -10.42
CA PRO A 282 28.68 3.77 -9.69
C PRO A 282 29.04 3.36 -8.26
N THR A 283 30.20 3.82 -7.78
CA THR A 283 30.74 3.55 -6.44
C THR A 283 30.70 4.82 -5.58
N GLY A 284 30.83 4.68 -4.25
CA GLY A 284 30.88 5.82 -3.33
C GLY A 284 29.53 6.50 -3.02
N LEU A 285 28.45 6.07 -3.67
CA LEU A 285 27.09 6.58 -3.47
C LEU A 285 26.57 6.46 -2.03
N ASP A 286 27.08 5.50 -1.25
CA ASP A 286 26.73 5.28 0.14
C ASP A 286 26.95 6.51 1.04
N SER A 287 27.94 7.34 0.70
CA SER A 287 28.22 8.59 1.41
C SER A 287 27.06 9.59 1.34
N LEU A 288 26.14 9.44 0.39
CA LEU A 288 24.99 10.32 0.17
C LEU A 288 23.74 9.89 0.95
N ALA A 289 23.82 8.77 1.68
CA ALA A 289 22.69 8.25 2.45
C ALA A 289 22.45 9.05 3.74
N ALA A 290 23.53 9.55 4.36
CA ALA A 290 23.46 10.29 5.62
C ALA A 290 22.77 11.65 5.44
N CYS A 291 21.80 11.94 6.30
CA CYS A 291 21.13 13.23 6.36
C CYS A 291 21.45 13.95 7.66
N THR A 292 21.35 15.27 7.65
CA THR A 292 21.60 16.14 8.79
C THR A 292 20.35 16.93 9.17
N LEU A 293 20.25 17.28 10.44
CA LEU A 293 19.28 18.27 10.89
C LEU A 293 19.90 19.67 10.75
N THR A 294 19.29 20.52 9.94
CA THR A 294 19.61 21.95 9.84
C THR A 294 18.59 22.72 10.66
N LYS A 295 19.01 23.62 11.55
CA LYS A 295 18.11 24.53 12.27
C LYS A 295 18.28 25.93 11.75
#